data_AF-S5AH64-F1
#
_entry.id   AF-S5AH64-F1
#
_cell.length_a   1.000
_cell.length_b   1.000
_cell.length_c   1.000
_cell.angle_alpha   90.00
_cell.angle_beta   90.00
_cell.angle_gamma   90.00
#
_symmetry.space_group_name_H-M   'P 1'
#
loop_
_entity.id
_entity.type
_entity.pdbx_description
1 polymer ?
#
loop_
_entity_poly.entity_id
_entity_poly.type
_entity_poly.pdbx_seq_one_letter_code
_entity_poly.pdbx_strand_id
1 'polypeptide(L)' 'MSTFILAFGFFLTMVLAMAVGYLVQKKSISGSCGGLGALGIEKACDCPEPCDRKKSRMEKEEARQKKLNEWKQNQIL' A
#
# COMPACT_ATOMS: atom_id res chain seq x y z
N MET A 1 -4.31 -43.01 4.59
CA MET A 1 -2.96 -42.52 4.24
C MET A 1 -2.91 -41.96 2.83
N SER A 2 -3.34 -42.71 1.81
CA SER A 2 -3.39 -42.26 0.41
C SER A 2 -4.21 -40.97 0.19
N THR A 3 -5.40 -40.87 0.78
CA THR A 3 -6.24 -39.65 0.72
C THR A 3 -5.59 -38.43 1.36
N PHE A 4 -4.82 -38.63 2.43
CA PHE A 4 -4.13 -37.55 3.15
C PHE A 4 -2.99 -36.97 2.32
N ILE A 5 -2.19 -37.82 1.66
CA ILE A 5 -1.11 -37.39 0.77
C ILE A 5 -1.67 -36.67 -0.45
N LEU A 6 -2.78 -37.17 -1.03
CA LEU A 6 -3.44 -36.54 -2.18
C LEU A 6 -3.99 -35.14 -1.83
N ALA A 7 -4.67 -35.01 -0.69
CA ALA A 7 -5.18 -33.72 -0.22
C ALA A 7 -4.04 -32.73 0.08
N PHE A 8 -2.98 -33.18 0.77
CA PHE A 8 -1.83 -32.33 1.08
C PHE A 8 -1.10 -31.84 -0.18
N GLY A 9 -0.89 -32.74 -1.15
CA GLY A 9 -0.29 -32.40 -2.43
C GLY A 9 -1.14 -31.41 -3.26
N PHE A 10 -2.46 -31.58 -3.25
CA PHE A 10 -3.40 -30.67 -3.92
C PHE A 10 -3.36 -29.25 -3.33
N PHE A 11 -3.38 -29.13 -2.00
CA PHE A 11 -3.30 -27.82 -1.35
C PHE A 11 -1.96 -27.12 -1.63
N LEU A 12 -0.85 -27.85 -1.60
CA LEU A 12 0.47 -27.30 -1.94
C LEU A 12 0.53 -26.77 -3.37
N THR A 13 0.03 -27.54 -4.34
CA THR A 13 0.00 -27.12 -5.74
C THR A 13 -0.89 -25.89 -5.94
N MET A 14 -2.03 -25.83 -5.26
CA MET A 14 -2.97 -24.70 -5.33
C MET A 14 -2.35 -23.40 -4.77
N VAL A 15 -1.65 -23.48 -3.62
CA VAL A 15 -0.92 -22.34 -3.03
C VAL A 15 0.23 -21.87 -3.92
N LEU A 16 1.00 -22.80 -4.50
CA LEU A 16 2.07 -22.44 -5.44
C LEU A 16 1.51 -21.74 -6.68
N ALA A 17 0.40 -22.22 -7.23
CA ALA A 17 -0.27 -21.58 -8.35
C ALA A 17 -0.72 -20.15 -8.01
N MET A 18 -1.30 -19.93 -6.82
CA MET A 18 -1.66 -18.59 -6.34
C MET A 18 -0.43 -17.68 -6.18
N ALA A 19 0.66 -18.20 -5.62
CA ALA A 19 1.90 -17.45 -5.42
C ALA A 19 2.53 -17.02 -6.75
N VAL A 20 2.58 -17.92 -7.72
CA VAL A 20 3.04 -17.61 -9.09
C VAL A 20 2.11 -16.56 -9.72
N GLY A 21 0.79 -16.72 -9.58
CA GLY A 21 -0.18 -15.73 -10.05
C GLY A 21 0.05 -14.34 -9.46
N TYR A 22 0.33 -14.25 -8.16
CA TYR A 22 0.64 -12.98 -7.49
C TYR A 22 1.93 -12.33 -8.00
N LEU A 23 2.98 -13.12 -8.22
CA LEU A 23 4.25 -12.64 -8.76
C LEU A 23 4.12 -12.14 -10.20
N VAL A 24 3.33 -12.83 -11.04
CA VAL A 24 3.07 -12.43 -12.43
C VAL A 24 2.19 -11.18 -12.48
N GLN A 25 1.16 -11.09 -11.62
CA GLN A 25 0.24 -9.96 -11.66
C GLN A 25 0.91 -8.64 -11.22
N LYS A 26 2.03 -8.70 -10.46
CA LYS A 26 2.77 -7.54 -9.90
C LYS A 26 1.89 -6.42 -9.35
N LYS A 27 0.64 -6.72 -9.04
CA LYS A 27 -0.31 -5.77 -8.50
C LYS A 27 0.07 -5.66 -7.04
N SER A 28 0.68 -4.53 -6.68
CA SER A 28 0.82 -4.15 -5.28
C SER A 28 -0.53 -4.40 -4.62
N ILE A 29 -0.56 -5.19 -3.54
CA ILE A 29 -1.78 -5.42 -2.74
C ILE A 29 -2.50 -4.09 -2.66
N SER A 30 -3.63 -4.06 -3.35
CA SER A 30 -4.39 -2.85 -3.54
C SER A 30 -4.94 -2.50 -2.17
N GLY A 31 -4.20 -1.66 -1.43
CA GLY A 31 -4.72 -0.99 -0.25
C GLY A 31 -5.94 -0.16 -0.63
N SER A 32 -6.53 0.61 0.30
CA SER A 32 -7.87 1.21 0.11
C SER A 32 -8.11 2.05 -1.17
N CYS A 33 -7.08 2.36 -1.97
CA CYS A 33 -7.19 3.04 -3.27
C CYS A 33 -6.71 2.21 -4.49
N GLY A 34 -6.33 0.94 -4.35
CA GLY A 34 -5.64 0.19 -5.40
C GLY A 34 -6.53 -0.34 -6.55
N GLY A 35 -7.83 -0.03 -6.54
CA GLY A 35 -8.74 -0.28 -7.66
C GLY A 35 -8.91 0.91 -8.62
N LEU A 36 -8.52 2.12 -8.22
CA LEU A 36 -8.84 3.36 -8.94
C LEU A 36 -7.95 3.60 -10.18
N GLY A 37 -6.80 2.89 -10.28
CA GLY A 37 -5.93 2.94 -11.45
C GLY A 37 -6.50 2.26 -12.70
N ALA A 38 -7.43 1.31 -12.56
CA ALA A 38 -8.11 0.68 -13.70
C ALA A 38 -9.20 1.57 -14.33
N LEU A 39 -9.59 2.63 -13.62
CA LEU A 39 -10.60 3.61 -14.05
C LEU A 39 -9.96 4.91 -14.57
N GLY A 40 -8.63 4.95 -14.75
CA GLY A 40 -7.91 6.13 -15.22
C GLY A 40 -7.86 7.28 -14.20
N ILE A 41 -8.22 7.02 -12.93
CA ILE A 41 -8.24 8.04 -11.88
C ILE A 41 -6.93 8.00 -11.09
N GLU A 42 -5.82 8.41 -11.73
CA GLU A 42 -4.59 8.82 -11.02
C GLU A 42 -4.80 10.08 -10.16
N LYS A 43 -5.95 10.74 -10.32
CA LYS A 43 -6.40 11.92 -9.55
C LYS A 43 -7.61 11.65 -8.65
N ALA A 44 -7.73 10.46 -8.05
CA ALA A 44 -8.85 10.13 -7.14
C ALA A 44 -8.63 10.67 -5.71
N CYS A 45 -7.83 11.73 -5.58
CA CYS A 45 -7.67 12.49 -4.34
C CYS A 45 -8.14 13.94 -4.55
N ASP A 46 -9.10 14.16 -5.45
CA ASP A 46 -10.04 15.29 -5.46
C ASP A 46 -11.31 14.95 -4.67
N CYS A 47 -11.21 14.07 -3.67
CA CYS A 47 -12.30 13.90 -2.70
C CYS A 47 -12.31 15.12 -1.77
N PRO A 48 -13.48 15.75 -1.54
CA PRO A 48 -13.62 16.90 -0.64
C PRO A 48 -13.17 16.60 0.79
N GLU A 49 -13.13 15.33 1.19
CA GLU A 49 -12.40 14.86 2.37
C GLU A 49 -11.24 13.93 1.95
N PRO A 50 -9.97 14.30 2.24
CA PRO A 50 -8.82 13.48 1.91
C PRO A 50 -8.82 12.21 2.76
N CYS A 51 -8.61 11.05 2.12
CA CYS A 51 -8.50 9.76 2.80
C CYS A 51 -7.53 9.83 3.99
N ASP A 52 -7.80 9.10 5.08
CA ASP A 52 -7.01 9.11 6.32
C ASP A 52 -5.51 8.89 6.10
N ARG A 53 -5.17 8.13 5.05
CA ARG A 53 -3.78 7.89 4.65
C ARG A 53 -3.09 9.12 4.04
N LYS A 54 -3.80 9.97 3.29
CA LYS A 54 -3.26 11.23 2.74
C LYS A 54 -3.15 12.28 3.86
N LYS A 55 -4.16 12.37 4.72
CA LYS A 55 -4.15 13.26 5.91
C LYS A 55 -2.96 12.96 6.84
N SER A 56 -2.77 11.69 7.20
CA SER A 56 -1.63 11.28 8.04
C SER A 56 -0.25 11.45 7.38
N ARG A 57 -0.17 11.54 6.04
CA ARG A 57 1.08 11.88 5.34
C ARG A 57 1.33 13.39 5.39
N MET A 58 0.32 14.20 5.09
CA MET A 58 0.40 15.66 5.15
C MET A 58 0.74 16.14 6.58
N GLU A 59 0.10 15.58 7.61
CA GLU A 59 0.41 15.89 9.02
C GLU A 59 1.88 15.58 9.38
N LYS A 60 2.42 14.47 8.88
CA LYS A 60 3.83 14.10 9.09
C LYS A 60 4.79 15.03 8.36
N GLU A 61 4.43 15.47 7.16
CA GLU A 61 5.22 16.42 6.38
C GLU A 61 5.19 17.82 7.02
N GLU A 62 4.03 18.30 7.46
CA GLU A 62 3.89 19.56 8.17
C GLU A 62 4.66 19.56 9.50
N ALA A 63 4.58 18.48 10.28
CA ALA A 63 5.37 18.33 11.51
C ALA A 63 6.88 18.36 11.23
N ARG A 64 7.32 17.78 10.11
CA ARG A 64 8.73 17.83 9.69
C ARG A 64 9.14 19.24 9.28
N GLN A 65 8.31 19.95 8.50
CA GLN A 65 8.56 21.33 8.06
C GLN A 65 8.63 22.29 9.25
N LYS A 66 7.73 22.17 10.23
CA LYS A 66 7.77 22.98 11.45
C LYS A 66 9.09 22.80 12.19
N LYS A 67 9.54 21.56 12.41
CA LYS A 67 10.83 21.28 13.05
C LYS A 67 12.02 21.82 12.27
N LEU A 68 12.00 21.73 10.93
CA LEU A 68 13.03 22.31 10.06
C LEU A 68 13.06 23.83 10.17
N ASN A 69 11.90 24.48 10.22
CA ASN A 69 11.79 25.93 10.33
C ASN A 69 12.21 26.40 11.73
N GLU A 70 11.83 25.69 12.79
CA GLU A 70 12.32 25.93 14.15
C GLU A 70 13.84 25.76 14.23
N TRP A 71 14.40 24.72 13.60
CA TRP A 71 15.85 24.52 13.56
C TRP A 71 16.57 25.64 12.82
N LYS A 72 16.04 26.09 11.67
CA LYS A 72 16.56 27.25 10.93
C LYS A 72 16.45 28.55 11.72
N GLN A 73 15.35 28.76 12.46
CA GLN A 73 15.14 29.97 13.24
C GLN A 73 16.06 30.01 14.48
N ASN A 74 16.33 28.85 15.08
CA ASN A 74 17.25 28.70 16.21
C ASN A 74 18.72 28.55 15.77
N GLN A 75 19.00 28.59 14.47
CA GLN A 75 20.36 28.65 13.95
C GLN A 75 20.88 30.08 14.14
N ILE A 76 21.37 30.35 15.34
CA ILE A 76 22.06 31.59 15.72
C ILE A 76 23.37 31.64 14.92
N LEU A 77 23.56 32.71 14.14
CA LEU A 77 24.84 33.10 13.53
C LEU A 77 25.81 33.60 14.59
#